data_AF-A0A3M6D3W8-F1
#
_entry.id   AF-A0A3M6D3W8-F1
#
_cell.length_a   1.000
_cell.length_b   1.000
_cell.length_c   1.000
_cell.angle_alpha   90.00
_cell.angle_beta   90.00
_cell.angle_gamma   90.00
#
_symmetry.space_group_name_H-M   'P 1'
#
loop_
_entity.id
_entity.type
_entity.pdbx_description
1 polymer ?
#
loop_
_entity_poly.entity_id
_entity_poly.type
_entity_poly.pdbx_seq_one_letter_code
_entity_poly.pdbx_strand_id
1 'polypeptide(L)'
;MPSDRYIDFANSDMGRRLVNAVGLPAPTHLERWQAGRLRPVEGTLLISAGPLGDQVRQFASRLTDSLYSFGSDMPGATTWVSNQGPRLKAVVFDASQILRTEQLRQLRDFFQPLLRNLDHCAHVVILGRAPETLTDPLAASTQQAIEGFSRSLAKEVRNGATVKLLQVDEDAQDQLEGALRFFLTPKAAFISGQFVHLSACPGKVQDWTRPLAGRKAVVTGAARGIGASIAETLTRDGAHVILLDVPQTRNELEALASRLGGQALALDICSADAPAQLLEHLPDGVDILVHNAGITRDKTLVNMPEDFWDSVLAVNLNAPQVLTQVLLDA
;
A
#
# COMPACT_ATOMS: atom_id res chain seq x y z
N MET A 1 12.55 15.45 -14.27
CA MET A 1 13.03 14.46 -13.28
C MET A 1 14.41 13.96 -13.70
N PRO A 2 15.48 14.28 -12.95
CA PRO A 2 16.83 13.75 -13.21
C PRO A 2 17.04 12.28 -12.80
N SER A 3 16.10 11.68 -12.05
CA SER A 3 16.21 10.34 -11.46
C SER A 3 16.15 9.19 -12.46
N ASP A 4 15.41 9.32 -13.55
CA ASP A 4 15.30 8.23 -14.56
C ASP A 4 16.60 8.01 -15.32
N ARG A 5 17.40 9.07 -15.55
CA ARG A 5 18.67 8.95 -16.31
C ARG A 5 19.66 7.99 -15.67
N TYR A 6 19.71 7.91 -14.33
CA TYR A 6 20.56 6.95 -13.63
C TYR A 6 20.04 5.53 -13.77
N ILE A 7 18.73 5.32 -13.63
CA ILE A 7 18.11 4.00 -13.78
C ILE A 7 18.28 3.50 -15.21
N ASP A 8 18.00 4.35 -16.20
CA ASP A 8 18.17 4.05 -17.63
C ASP A 8 19.62 3.71 -17.97
N PHE A 9 20.57 4.52 -17.47
CA PHE A 9 22.00 4.25 -17.64
C PHE A 9 22.40 2.94 -16.97
N ALA A 10 22.08 2.74 -15.69
CA ALA A 10 22.46 1.57 -14.91
C ALA A 10 21.88 0.26 -15.48
N ASN A 11 20.71 0.33 -16.14
CA ASN A 11 20.09 -0.81 -16.80
C ASN A 11 20.49 -0.97 -18.29
N SER A 12 21.22 -0.02 -18.88
CA SER A 12 21.82 -0.18 -20.22
C SER A 12 22.97 -1.20 -20.22
N ASP A 13 23.28 -1.79 -21.39
CA ASP A 13 24.35 -2.79 -21.49
C ASP A 13 25.73 -2.28 -21.00
N MET A 14 26.04 -1.01 -21.28
CA MET A 14 27.31 -0.40 -20.86
C MET A 14 27.28 -0.03 -19.37
N GLY A 15 26.18 0.57 -18.90
CA GLY A 15 26.07 0.97 -17.49
C GLY A 15 25.98 -0.23 -16.55
N ARG A 16 25.32 -1.33 -16.94
CA ARG A 16 25.25 -2.55 -16.13
C ARG A 16 26.64 -3.17 -15.92
N ARG A 17 27.51 -3.13 -16.94
CA ARG A 17 28.92 -3.57 -16.82
C ARG A 17 29.70 -2.68 -15.85
N LEU A 18 29.52 -1.36 -15.96
CA LEU A 18 30.22 -0.38 -15.11
C LEU A 18 29.75 -0.50 -13.64
N VAL A 19 28.44 -0.47 -13.42
CA VAL A 19 27.77 -0.57 -12.11
C VAL A 19 28.17 -1.86 -11.39
N ASN A 20 28.17 -3.00 -12.11
CA ASN A 20 28.65 -4.27 -11.55
C ASN A 20 30.15 -4.23 -11.21
N ALA A 21 30.98 -3.55 -12.01
CA ALA A 21 32.43 -3.47 -11.78
C ALA A 21 32.80 -2.64 -10.53
N VAL A 22 31.98 -1.64 -10.16
CA VAL A 22 32.15 -0.85 -8.92
C VAL A 22 31.27 -1.34 -7.76
N GLY A 23 30.57 -2.46 -7.91
CA GLY A 23 29.72 -3.03 -6.85
C GLY A 23 28.50 -2.19 -6.49
N LEU A 24 28.08 -1.28 -7.37
CA LEU A 24 26.87 -0.49 -7.19
C LEU A 24 25.64 -1.34 -7.59
N PRO A 25 24.49 -1.17 -6.92
CA PRO A 25 23.27 -1.85 -7.34
C PRO A 25 22.68 -1.19 -8.60
N ALA A 26 22.28 -2.01 -9.58
CA ALA A 26 21.41 -1.57 -10.67
C ALA A 26 19.96 -1.59 -10.17
N PRO A 27 19.29 -0.44 -10.01
CA PRO A 27 17.93 -0.38 -9.51
C PRO A 27 16.97 -1.04 -10.51
N THR A 28 16.13 -1.94 -10.00
CA THR A 28 15.13 -2.66 -10.81
C THR A 28 14.00 -1.72 -11.24
N HIS A 29 13.60 -1.77 -12.51
CA HIS A 29 12.35 -1.15 -12.96
C HIS A 29 11.15 -1.85 -12.32
N LEU A 30 10.48 -1.15 -11.41
CA LEU A 30 9.33 -1.69 -10.69
C LEU A 30 8.10 -1.71 -11.60
N GLU A 31 7.44 -2.86 -11.65
CA GLU A 31 6.12 -3.00 -12.24
C GLU A 31 5.15 -2.05 -11.51
N ARG A 32 4.35 -1.26 -12.26
CA ARG A 32 3.35 -0.35 -11.71
C ARG A 32 1.96 -0.68 -12.25
N TRP A 33 0.94 -0.28 -11.52
CA TRP A 33 -0.45 -0.54 -11.92
C TRP A 33 -0.77 0.14 -13.25
N GLN A 34 -1.40 -0.61 -14.16
CA GLN A 34 -1.90 -0.13 -15.44
C GLN A 34 -3.37 -0.55 -15.57
N ALA A 35 -4.20 0.31 -16.15
CA ALA A 35 -5.59 -0.03 -16.44
C ALA A 35 -5.67 -1.19 -17.46
N GLY A 36 -6.73 -2.00 -17.39
CA GLY A 36 -6.97 -3.10 -18.33
C GLY A 36 -6.49 -4.49 -17.90
N ARG A 37 -5.91 -4.63 -16.69
CA ARG A 37 -5.60 -5.95 -16.13
C ARG A 37 -6.87 -6.76 -15.89
N LEU A 38 -6.87 -8.02 -16.34
CA LEU A 38 -8.00 -8.94 -16.17
C LEU A 38 -8.07 -9.51 -14.76
N ARG A 39 -6.92 -9.67 -14.12
CA ARG A 39 -6.76 -10.23 -12.77
C ARG A 39 -5.88 -9.33 -11.91
N PRO A 40 -6.11 -9.25 -10.59
CA PRO A 40 -5.19 -8.57 -9.67
C PRO A 40 -3.75 -9.09 -9.78
N VAL A 41 -3.58 -10.41 -9.86
CA VAL A 41 -2.27 -11.08 -10.01
C VAL A 41 -2.16 -11.67 -11.41
N GLU A 42 -1.29 -11.08 -12.23
CA GLU A 42 -0.94 -11.60 -13.55
C GLU A 42 0.24 -12.56 -13.43
N GLY A 43 -0.05 -13.80 -13.03
CA GLY A 43 0.95 -14.86 -12.86
C GLY A 43 0.58 -15.82 -11.74
N THR A 44 1.53 -16.68 -11.38
CA THR A 44 1.30 -17.72 -10.38
C THR A 44 1.19 -17.15 -8.97
N LEU A 45 0.11 -17.51 -8.28
CA LEU A 45 -0.09 -17.31 -6.84
C LEU A 45 0.15 -18.63 -6.11
N LEU A 46 1.06 -18.61 -5.13
CA LEU A 46 1.25 -19.71 -4.18
C LEU A 46 0.59 -19.37 -2.85
N ILE A 47 -0.18 -20.29 -2.28
CA ILE A 47 -0.78 -20.15 -0.94
C ILE A 47 -0.38 -21.34 -0.06
N SER A 48 0.09 -21.09 1.16
CA SER A 48 0.35 -22.17 2.14
C SER A 48 -0.93 -22.75 2.76
N ALA A 49 -0.82 -23.90 3.41
CA ALA A 49 -1.88 -24.42 4.27
C ALA A 49 -2.07 -23.54 5.53
N GLY A 50 -3.26 -23.57 6.12
CA GLY A 50 -3.61 -22.84 7.35
C GLY A 50 -4.98 -22.14 7.28
N PRO A 51 -5.57 -21.74 8.43
CA PRO A 51 -6.93 -21.18 8.49
C PRO A 51 -7.13 -19.90 7.68
N LEU A 52 -6.19 -18.95 7.73
CA LEU A 52 -6.26 -17.73 6.92
C LEU A 52 -5.94 -18.05 5.46
N GLY A 53 -5.02 -18.98 5.20
CA GLY A 53 -4.75 -19.47 3.85
C GLY A 53 -6.00 -20.11 3.21
N ASP A 54 -6.79 -20.85 4.00
CA ASP A 54 -8.07 -21.44 3.60
C ASP A 54 -9.11 -20.36 3.27
N GLN A 55 -9.13 -19.27 4.03
CA GLN A 55 -9.98 -18.12 3.71
C GLN A 55 -9.58 -17.49 2.38
N VAL A 56 -8.29 -17.28 2.13
CA VAL A 56 -7.81 -16.73 0.85
C VAL A 56 -8.16 -17.64 -0.33
N ARG A 57 -8.11 -18.96 -0.14
CA ARG A 57 -8.47 -19.94 -1.17
C ARG A 57 -9.90 -19.74 -1.70
N GLN A 58 -10.86 -19.38 -0.84
CA GLN A 58 -12.26 -19.21 -1.22
C GLN A 58 -12.46 -18.15 -2.32
N PHE A 59 -11.57 -17.16 -2.42
CA PHE A 59 -11.61 -16.11 -3.44
C PHE A 59 -10.37 -16.05 -4.34
N ALA A 60 -9.45 -17.01 -4.23
CA ALA A 60 -8.19 -17.00 -4.98
C ALA A 60 -8.38 -17.01 -6.51
N SER A 61 -9.44 -17.67 -7.01
CA SER A 61 -9.81 -17.67 -8.44
C SER A 61 -10.23 -16.29 -8.96
N ARG A 62 -10.55 -15.34 -8.07
CA ARG A 62 -10.79 -13.93 -8.41
C ARG A 62 -9.49 -13.12 -8.46
N LEU A 63 -8.40 -13.63 -7.88
CA LEU A 63 -7.09 -12.98 -7.83
C LEU A 63 -6.19 -13.40 -8.99
N THR A 64 -6.21 -14.67 -9.38
CA THR A 64 -5.43 -15.24 -10.49
C THR A 64 -6.13 -16.46 -11.10
N ASP A 65 -5.73 -16.81 -12.32
CA ASP A 65 -6.09 -18.07 -12.98
C ASP A 65 -5.02 -19.17 -12.77
N SER A 66 -3.91 -18.87 -12.08
CA SER A 66 -2.79 -19.79 -11.84
C SER A 66 -2.52 -19.96 -10.34
N LEU A 67 -3.21 -20.92 -9.71
CA LEU A 67 -3.15 -21.17 -8.27
C LEU A 67 -2.35 -22.44 -7.93
N TYR A 68 -1.44 -22.29 -6.97
CA TYR A 68 -0.61 -23.38 -6.46
C TYR A 68 -0.63 -23.47 -4.92
N SER A 69 -0.39 -24.66 -4.39
CA SER A 69 -0.21 -24.93 -2.96
C SER A 69 1.23 -25.34 -2.63
N PHE A 70 1.66 -25.11 -1.38
CA PHE A 70 2.97 -25.54 -0.92
C PHE A 70 2.87 -26.82 -0.08
N GLY A 71 3.62 -27.86 -0.46
CA GLY A 71 3.89 -29.04 0.38
C GLY A 71 2.73 -30.03 0.59
N SER A 72 1.50 -29.66 0.26
CA SER A 72 0.32 -30.53 0.35
C SER A 72 -0.58 -30.38 -0.87
N ASP A 73 -1.17 -31.49 -1.30
CA ASP A 73 -2.24 -31.47 -2.30
C ASP A 73 -3.45 -30.73 -1.72
N MET A 74 -3.93 -29.73 -2.46
CA MET A 74 -5.08 -28.92 -2.06
C MET A 74 -6.09 -28.88 -3.21
N PRO A 75 -7.40 -29.07 -2.95
CA PRO A 75 -8.41 -29.02 -4.00
C PRO A 75 -8.38 -27.70 -4.77
N GLY A 76 -8.36 -27.77 -6.10
CA GLY A 76 -8.36 -26.59 -6.97
C GLY A 76 -7.02 -25.87 -7.09
N ALA A 77 -5.94 -26.39 -6.50
CA ALA A 77 -4.58 -25.88 -6.65
C ALA A 77 -3.61 -26.98 -7.10
N THR A 78 -2.59 -26.62 -7.86
CA THR A 78 -1.51 -27.55 -8.21
C THR A 78 -0.42 -27.50 -7.14
N THR A 79 0.08 -28.64 -6.70
CA THR A 79 1.21 -28.69 -5.74
C THR A 79 2.46 -28.11 -6.39
N TRP A 80 3.02 -27.08 -5.78
CA TRP A 80 4.24 -26.44 -6.24
C TRP A 80 5.47 -27.19 -5.75
N VAL A 81 6.42 -27.41 -6.66
CA VAL A 81 7.67 -28.12 -6.38
C VAL A 81 8.86 -27.17 -6.56
N SER A 82 9.74 -27.09 -5.57
CA SER A 82 10.92 -26.23 -5.63
C SER A 82 11.82 -26.56 -6.83
N ASN A 83 12.29 -25.53 -7.52
CA ASN A 83 13.12 -25.60 -8.74
C ASN A 83 12.48 -26.31 -9.96
N GLN A 84 11.25 -26.82 -9.86
CA GLN A 84 10.53 -27.47 -10.97
C GLN A 84 9.22 -26.75 -11.30
N GLY A 85 8.61 -26.09 -10.32
CA GLY A 85 7.40 -25.29 -10.49
C GLY A 85 7.65 -23.97 -11.20
N PRO A 86 6.56 -23.29 -11.63
CA PRO A 86 6.66 -21.98 -12.26
C PRO A 86 7.27 -20.92 -11.33
N ARG A 87 7.69 -19.81 -11.95
CA ARG A 87 8.06 -18.59 -11.22
C ARG A 87 6.84 -18.02 -10.49
N LEU A 88 7.04 -17.51 -9.29
CA LEU A 88 5.97 -17.05 -8.41
C LEU A 88 5.84 -15.53 -8.48
N LYS A 89 4.72 -15.04 -9.04
CA LYS A 89 4.39 -13.60 -9.06
C LYS A 89 3.84 -13.16 -7.71
N ALA A 90 3.12 -14.03 -7.01
CA ALA A 90 2.57 -13.75 -5.70
C ALA A 90 2.71 -14.95 -4.76
N VAL A 91 2.94 -14.67 -3.47
CA VAL A 91 3.04 -15.68 -2.41
C VAL A 91 2.27 -15.21 -1.20
N VAL A 92 1.38 -16.07 -0.68
CA VAL A 92 0.67 -15.87 0.58
C VAL A 92 1.07 -16.99 1.54
N PHE A 93 1.67 -16.61 2.66
CA PHE A 93 2.05 -17.53 3.73
C PHE A 93 1.19 -17.30 4.96
N ASP A 94 0.46 -18.32 5.39
CA ASP A 94 -0.28 -18.33 6.64
C ASP A 94 0.61 -18.74 7.81
N ALA A 95 0.89 -17.77 8.68
CA ALA A 95 1.63 -17.91 9.91
C ALA A 95 0.73 -17.82 11.16
N SER A 96 -0.59 -17.80 11.00
CA SER A 96 -1.57 -17.57 12.08
C SER A 96 -1.57 -18.65 13.17
N GLN A 97 -1.05 -19.84 12.86
CA GLN A 97 -0.92 -20.98 13.79
C GLN A 97 0.50 -21.15 14.35
N ILE A 98 1.42 -20.21 14.07
CA ILE A 98 2.75 -20.18 14.68
C ILE A 98 2.63 -19.45 16.02
N LEU A 99 2.29 -20.20 17.08
CA LEU A 99 1.99 -19.67 18.41
C LEU A 99 3.10 -19.98 19.44
N ARG A 100 4.12 -20.74 19.04
CA ARG A 100 5.26 -21.13 19.88
C ARG A 100 6.58 -20.92 19.14
N THR A 101 7.65 -20.64 19.89
CA THR A 101 8.97 -20.35 19.32
C THR A 101 9.50 -21.49 18.45
N GLU A 102 9.27 -22.75 18.83
CA GLU A 102 9.72 -23.92 18.08
C GLU A 102 9.08 -23.99 16.69
N GLN A 103 7.87 -23.43 16.54
CA GLN A 103 7.12 -23.40 15.28
C GLN A 103 7.67 -22.35 14.30
N LEU A 104 8.47 -21.37 14.75
CA LEU A 104 9.06 -20.35 13.86
C LEU A 104 9.95 -20.95 12.77
N ARG A 105 10.45 -22.18 12.98
CA ARG A 105 11.16 -22.95 11.95
C ARG A 105 10.35 -23.09 10.64
N GLN A 106 9.02 -23.09 10.71
CA GLN A 106 8.13 -23.14 9.54
C GLN A 106 8.35 -21.98 8.57
N LEU A 107 8.72 -20.79 9.06
CA LEU A 107 9.06 -19.64 8.21
C LEU A 107 10.25 -19.99 7.29
N ARG A 108 11.31 -20.57 7.86
CA ARG A 108 12.47 -20.99 7.07
C ARG A 108 12.10 -22.09 6.09
N ASP A 109 11.43 -23.12 6.57
CA ASP A 109 11.11 -24.31 5.77
C ASP A 109 10.19 -23.96 4.58
N PHE A 110 9.33 -22.95 4.73
CA PHE A 110 8.53 -22.39 3.63
C PHE A 110 9.36 -21.48 2.71
N PHE A 111 9.98 -20.41 3.23
CA PHE A 111 10.58 -19.37 2.40
C PHE A 111 11.89 -19.77 1.73
N GLN A 112 12.76 -20.51 2.39
CA GLN A 112 14.07 -20.89 1.86
C GLN A 112 14.01 -21.53 0.45
N PRO A 113 13.16 -22.54 0.17
CA PRO A 113 13.05 -23.12 -1.16
C PRO A 113 12.38 -22.23 -2.20
N LEU A 114 11.68 -21.16 -1.79
CA LEU A 114 10.88 -20.28 -2.65
C LEU A 114 11.68 -19.08 -3.19
N LEU A 115 12.64 -18.58 -2.40
CA LEU A 115 13.33 -17.30 -2.69
C LEU A 115 13.97 -17.25 -4.08
N ARG A 116 14.47 -18.39 -4.58
CA ARG A 116 15.11 -18.48 -5.90
C ARG A 116 14.10 -18.55 -7.05
N ASN A 117 12.83 -18.82 -6.77
CA ASN A 117 11.75 -18.98 -7.73
C ASN A 117 10.79 -17.78 -7.78
N LEU A 118 11.01 -16.73 -6.98
CA LEU A 118 10.28 -15.48 -7.13
C LEU A 118 10.47 -14.92 -8.55
N ASP A 119 9.38 -14.40 -9.12
CA ASP A 119 9.37 -13.69 -10.38
C ASP A 119 9.84 -12.23 -10.20
N HIS A 120 10.06 -11.52 -11.30
CA HIS A 120 10.30 -10.07 -11.30
C HIS A 120 9.13 -9.33 -10.64
N CYS A 121 9.46 -8.41 -9.71
CA CYS A 121 8.49 -7.65 -8.93
C CYS A 121 7.45 -8.50 -8.18
N ALA A 122 7.85 -9.68 -7.67
CA ALA A 122 6.95 -10.55 -6.94
C ALA A 122 6.40 -9.91 -5.64
N HIS A 123 5.20 -10.30 -5.25
CA HIS A 123 4.54 -9.82 -4.03
C HIS A 123 4.39 -10.95 -3.00
N VAL A 124 5.06 -10.81 -1.86
CA VAL A 124 4.99 -11.75 -0.75
C VAL A 124 4.17 -11.12 0.37
N VAL A 125 3.17 -11.85 0.86
CA VAL A 125 2.34 -11.46 1.99
C VAL A 125 2.35 -12.59 3.03
N ILE A 126 2.73 -12.26 4.26
CA ILE A 126 2.61 -13.13 5.42
C ILE A 126 1.32 -12.75 6.15
N LEU A 127 0.50 -13.74 6.53
CA LEU A 127 -0.70 -13.56 7.33
C LEU A 127 -0.41 -14.02 8.76
N GLY A 128 -0.54 -13.15 9.73
CA GLY A 128 -0.41 -13.45 11.16
C GLY A 128 -1.65 -13.05 11.94
N ARG A 129 -1.66 -13.34 13.23
CA ARG A 129 -2.62 -12.78 14.19
C ARG A 129 -2.05 -11.51 14.79
N ALA A 130 -2.91 -10.51 15.04
CA ALA A 130 -2.52 -9.30 15.75
C ALA A 130 -2.08 -9.66 17.18
N PRO A 131 -0.80 -9.48 17.55
CA PRO A 131 -0.27 -9.89 18.85
C PRO A 131 -1.08 -9.35 20.04
N GLU A 132 -1.58 -8.13 19.94
CA GLU A 132 -2.39 -7.42 20.93
C GLU A 132 -3.77 -8.06 21.18
N THR A 133 -4.25 -8.90 20.27
CA THR A 133 -5.53 -9.64 20.43
C THR A 133 -5.34 -11.00 21.11
N LEU A 134 -4.11 -11.46 21.29
CA LEU A 134 -3.80 -12.77 21.85
C LEU A 134 -3.64 -12.68 23.38
N THR A 135 -4.42 -13.49 24.09
CA THR A 135 -4.38 -13.54 25.57
C THR A 135 -3.20 -14.33 26.12
N ASP A 136 -2.63 -15.25 25.35
CA ASP A 136 -1.45 -16.04 25.72
C ASP A 136 -0.16 -15.28 25.34
N PRO A 137 0.66 -14.83 26.32
CA PRO A 137 1.89 -14.10 26.06
C PRO A 137 2.92 -14.84 25.17
N LEU A 138 2.96 -16.17 25.21
CA LEU A 138 3.85 -16.94 24.34
C LEU A 138 3.39 -16.88 22.88
N ALA A 139 2.07 -16.91 22.66
CA ALA A 139 1.48 -16.74 21.34
C ALA A 139 1.70 -15.31 20.82
N ALA A 140 1.41 -14.30 21.64
CA ALA A 140 1.59 -12.89 21.31
C ALA A 140 3.06 -12.57 20.93
N SER A 141 4.02 -12.96 21.77
CA SER A 141 5.44 -12.75 21.50
C SER A 141 5.94 -13.51 20.26
N THR A 142 5.43 -14.71 20.01
CA THR A 142 5.76 -15.48 18.80
C THR A 142 5.22 -14.79 17.54
N GLN A 143 3.98 -14.31 17.56
CA GLN A 143 3.42 -13.55 16.43
C GLN A 143 4.15 -12.22 16.21
N GLN A 144 4.56 -11.53 17.27
CA GLN A 144 5.37 -10.32 17.18
C GLN A 144 6.74 -10.59 16.52
N ALA A 145 7.35 -11.75 16.77
CA ALA A 145 8.62 -12.12 16.16
C ALA A 145 8.55 -12.24 14.62
N ILE A 146 7.37 -12.52 14.06
CA ILE A 146 7.14 -12.59 12.61
C ILE A 146 7.35 -11.22 11.97
N GLU A 147 7.08 -10.11 12.68
CA GLU A 147 7.34 -8.76 12.17
C GLU A 147 8.84 -8.59 11.85
N GLY A 148 9.72 -8.93 12.80
CA GLY A 148 11.17 -8.87 12.61
C GLY A 148 11.66 -9.75 11.47
N PHE A 149 11.09 -10.95 11.34
CA PHE A 149 11.36 -11.84 10.20
C PHE A 149 10.93 -11.19 8.88
N SER A 150 9.71 -10.66 8.78
CA SER A 150 9.18 -10.06 7.54
C SER A 150 10.02 -8.87 7.06
N ARG A 151 10.48 -8.02 7.98
CA ARG A 151 11.38 -6.89 7.69
C ARG A 151 12.76 -7.34 7.21
N SER A 152 13.26 -8.45 7.75
CA SER A 152 14.53 -9.04 7.32
C SER A 152 14.40 -9.68 5.95
N LEU A 153 13.33 -10.45 5.72
CA LEU A 153 13.01 -11.05 4.43
C LEU A 153 12.84 -9.98 3.35
N ALA A 154 12.20 -8.86 3.66
CA ALA A 154 12.06 -7.70 2.74
C ALA A 154 13.38 -7.15 2.23
N LYS A 155 14.48 -7.30 2.99
CA LYS A 155 15.84 -6.86 2.60
C LYS A 155 16.61 -7.94 1.83
N GLU A 156 16.17 -9.20 1.91
CA GLU A 156 16.81 -10.33 1.24
C GLU A 156 16.21 -10.61 -0.14
N VAL A 157 14.89 -10.39 -0.29
CA VAL A 157 14.23 -10.51 -1.59
C VAL A 157 14.83 -9.51 -2.59
N ARG A 158 14.98 -9.94 -3.85
CA ARG A 158 15.63 -9.18 -4.92
C ARG A 158 14.65 -8.89 -6.06
N ASN A 159 15.13 -8.28 -7.15
CA ASN A 159 14.37 -8.07 -8.39
C ASN A 159 13.05 -7.29 -8.18
N GLY A 160 13.08 -6.28 -7.32
CA GLY A 160 11.91 -5.45 -7.02
C GLY A 160 10.79 -6.16 -6.27
N ALA A 161 11.02 -7.39 -5.77
CA ALA A 161 10.04 -8.08 -4.95
C ALA A 161 9.79 -7.37 -3.62
N THR A 162 8.60 -7.57 -3.07
CA THR A 162 8.13 -6.88 -1.86
C THR A 162 7.60 -7.88 -0.84
N VAL A 163 7.79 -7.60 0.45
CA VAL A 163 7.27 -8.43 1.55
C VAL A 163 6.39 -7.58 2.45
N LYS A 164 5.21 -8.06 2.81
CA LYS A 164 4.31 -7.42 3.78
C LYS A 164 3.83 -8.43 4.81
N LEU A 165 3.46 -7.94 5.99
CA LEU A 165 2.77 -8.71 7.02
C LEU A 165 1.34 -8.15 7.20
N LEU A 166 0.33 -9.00 7.11
CA LEU A 166 -1.04 -8.67 7.52
C LEU A 166 -1.32 -9.32 8.86
N GLN A 167 -1.49 -8.52 9.90
CA GLN A 167 -1.92 -8.96 11.22
C GLN A 167 -3.46 -8.92 11.22
N VAL A 168 -4.09 -10.07 11.40
CA VAL A 168 -5.54 -10.22 11.19
C VAL A 168 -6.20 -10.58 12.51
N ASP A 169 -7.16 -9.76 12.93
CA ASP A 169 -8.01 -10.06 14.09
C ASP A 169 -8.81 -11.35 13.85
N GLU A 170 -9.31 -11.96 14.93
CA GLU A 170 -10.06 -13.21 14.84
C GLU A 170 -11.29 -13.07 13.94
N ASP A 171 -11.96 -11.92 13.96
CA ASP A 171 -13.18 -11.60 13.22
C ASP A 171 -12.95 -10.81 11.91
N ALA A 172 -11.70 -10.52 11.54
CA ALA A 172 -11.36 -9.70 10.37
C ALA A 172 -11.03 -10.48 9.08
N GLN A 173 -11.31 -11.78 9.06
CA GLN A 173 -10.94 -12.69 7.98
C GLN A 173 -11.59 -12.33 6.63
N ASP A 174 -12.81 -11.77 6.68
CA ASP A 174 -13.54 -11.26 5.51
C ASP A 174 -12.81 -10.10 4.80
N GLN A 175 -11.88 -9.42 5.46
CA GLN A 175 -11.18 -8.25 4.91
C GLN A 175 -9.95 -8.60 4.09
N LEU A 176 -9.56 -9.87 4.11
CA LEU A 176 -8.40 -10.36 3.38
C LEU A 176 -8.51 -10.10 1.87
N GLU A 177 -9.69 -10.22 1.26
CA GLU A 177 -9.84 -10.01 -0.19
C GLU A 177 -9.45 -8.58 -0.59
N GLY A 178 -9.93 -7.58 0.14
CA GLY A 178 -9.61 -6.17 -0.14
C GLY A 178 -8.12 -5.87 0.02
N ALA A 179 -7.54 -6.33 1.14
CA ALA A 179 -6.12 -6.13 1.41
C ALA A 179 -5.24 -6.82 0.35
N LEU A 180 -5.53 -8.07 0.00
CA LEU A 180 -4.74 -8.84 -0.97
C LEU A 180 -4.89 -8.34 -2.40
N ARG A 181 -6.06 -7.81 -2.78
CA ARG A 181 -6.26 -7.10 -4.06
C ARG A 181 -5.40 -5.84 -4.20
N PHE A 182 -4.88 -5.30 -3.11
CA PHE A 182 -3.89 -4.23 -3.14
C PHE A 182 -2.47 -4.78 -3.05
N PHE A 183 -2.17 -5.55 -2.00
CA PHE A 183 -0.79 -5.95 -1.66
C PHE A 183 -0.15 -7.00 -2.57
N LEU A 184 -0.96 -7.78 -3.30
CA LEU A 184 -0.50 -8.74 -4.30
C LEU A 184 -0.36 -8.14 -5.70
N THR A 185 -0.52 -6.81 -5.83
CA THR A 185 -0.53 -6.14 -7.14
C THR A 185 0.54 -5.05 -7.23
N PRO A 186 0.87 -4.60 -8.45
CA PRO A 186 1.76 -3.46 -8.68
C PRO A 186 1.30 -2.12 -8.07
N LYS A 187 0.06 -2.04 -7.54
CA LYS A 187 -0.37 -0.88 -6.73
C LYS A 187 0.51 -0.73 -5.47
N ALA A 188 0.98 -1.85 -4.92
CA ALA A 188 1.84 -1.89 -3.74
C ALA A 188 3.33 -2.06 -4.07
N ALA A 189 3.77 -1.63 -5.26
CA ALA A 189 5.14 -1.81 -5.75
C ALA A 189 6.21 -1.13 -4.88
N PHE A 190 5.85 -0.07 -4.15
CA PHE A 190 6.78 0.66 -3.28
C PHE A 190 6.50 0.46 -1.77
N ILE A 191 5.72 -0.57 -1.43
CA ILE A 191 5.41 -0.93 -0.04
C ILE A 191 6.11 -2.26 0.25
N SER A 192 7.12 -2.25 1.11
CA SER A 192 7.86 -3.45 1.51
C SER A 192 8.38 -3.32 2.94
N GLY A 193 8.48 -4.45 3.64
CA GLY A 193 8.87 -4.52 5.05
C GLY A 193 7.89 -3.83 5.99
N GLN A 194 6.65 -3.62 5.57
CA GLN A 194 5.59 -3.00 6.38
C GLN A 194 4.62 -4.07 6.89
N PHE A 195 4.03 -3.81 8.05
CA PHE A 195 2.89 -4.56 8.53
C PHE A 195 1.63 -3.69 8.48
N VAL A 196 0.47 -4.34 8.34
CA VAL A 196 -0.84 -3.72 8.40
C VAL A 196 -1.74 -4.57 9.27
N HIS A 197 -2.44 -3.91 10.19
CA HIS A 197 -3.45 -4.52 11.03
C HIS A 197 -4.80 -4.48 10.31
N LEU A 198 -5.44 -5.64 10.19
CA LEU A 198 -6.79 -5.79 9.68
C LEU A 198 -7.73 -6.09 10.84
N SER A 199 -8.66 -5.17 11.08
CA SER A 199 -9.79 -5.32 11.99
C SER A 199 -11.09 -5.53 11.22
N ALA A 200 -12.13 -6.01 11.89
CA ALA A 200 -13.46 -6.13 11.28
C ALA A 200 -14.00 -4.76 10.83
N CYS A 201 -14.75 -4.76 9.73
CA CYS A 201 -15.32 -3.56 9.12
C CYS A 201 -16.62 -3.95 8.38
N PRO A 202 -17.73 -3.19 8.55
CA PRO A 202 -19.00 -3.55 7.92
C PRO A 202 -19.02 -3.31 6.40
N GLY A 203 -18.13 -2.45 5.88
CA GLY A 203 -18.12 -2.05 4.47
C GLY A 203 -17.56 -3.14 3.56
N LYS A 204 -18.33 -3.54 2.54
CA LYS A 204 -17.89 -4.43 1.46
C LYS A 204 -17.78 -3.67 0.14
N VAL A 205 -16.67 -3.83 -0.56
CA VAL A 205 -16.49 -3.28 -1.91
C VAL A 205 -17.38 -4.04 -2.88
N GLN A 206 -18.26 -3.32 -3.58
CA GLN A 206 -19.21 -3.90 -4.52
C GLN A 206 -18.63 -4.08 -5.93
N ASP A 207 -17.83 -3.10 -6.38
CA ASP A 207 -17.17 -3.11 -7.67
C ASP A 207 -15.66 -2.87 -7.50
N TRP A 208 -14.87 -3.91 -7.77
CA TRP A 208 -13.42 -3.83 -7.67
C TRP A 208 -12.75 -3.05 -8.81
N THR A 209 -13.46 -2.80 -9.91
CA THR A 209 -12.94 -2.00 -11.03
C THR A 209 -13.04 -0.50 -10.73
N ARG A 210 -14.05 -0.09 -9.97
CA ARG A 210 -14.26 1.28 -9.48
C ARG A 210 -14.63 1.27 -7.99
N PRO A 211 -13.68 0.95 -7.09
CA PRO A 211 -13.96 0.72 -5.67
C PRO A 211 -14.46 1.95 -4.91
N LEU A 212 -14.32 3.15 -5.50
CA LEU A 212 -14.75 4.42 -4.93
C LEU A 212 -15.91 5.05 -5.71
N ALA A 213 -16.58 4.29 -6.59
CA ALA A 213 -17.74 4.79 -7.33
C ALA A 213 -18.81 5.34 -6.38
N GLY A 214 -19.28 6.56 -6.67
CA GLY A 214 -20.29 7.25 -5.86
C GLY A 214 -19.76 7.91 -4.60
N ARG A 215 -18.44 7.83 -4.32
CA ARG A 215 -17.80 8.51 -3.18
C ARG A 215 -17.35 9.91 -3.56
N LYS A 216 -17.49 10.86 -2.63
CA LYS A 216 -16.95 12.21 -2.71
C LYS A 216 -15.65 12.30 -1.91
N ALA A 217 -14.58 12.76 -2.53
CA ALA A 217 -13.26 12.87 -1.92
C ALA A 217 -12.71 14.29 -2.00
N VAL A 218 -12.10 14.78 -0.93
CA VAL A 218 -11.34 16.04 -0.91
C VAL A 218 -9.86 15.72 -0.77
N VAL A 219 -9.02 16.34 -1.59
CA VAL A 219 -7.56 16.22 -1.51
C VAL A 219 -6.96 17.61 -1.32
N THR A 220 -6.23 17.83 -0.23
CA THR A 220 -5.53 19.10 0.02
C THR A 220 -4.15 19.11 -0.64
N GLY A 221 -3.65 20.28 -1.06
CA GLY A 221 -2.37 20.41 -1.77
C GLY A 221 -2.39 19.71 -3.13
N ALA A 222 -3.54 19.76 -3.82
CA ALA A 222 -3.81 18.92 -4.98
C ALA A 222 -3.35 19.51 -6.32
N ALA A 223 -2.87 20.75 -6.38
CA ALA A 223 -2.54 21.40 -7.66
C ALA A 223 -1.38 20.71 -8.41
N ARG A 224 -0.51 19.99 -7.69
CA ARG A 224 0.68 19.32 -8.26
C ARG A 224 1.20 18.17 -7.40
N GLY A 225 2.24 17.51 -7.90
CA GLY A 225 3.01 16.52 -7.13
C GLY A 225 2.18 15.34 -6.64
N ILE A 226 2.41 14.92 -5.41
CA ILE A 226 1.73 13.76 -4.79
C ILE A 226 0.22 13.99 -4.69
N GLY A 227 -0.22 15.21 -4.33
CA GLY A 227 -1.64 15.54 -4.25
C GLY A 227 -2.38 15.36 -5.58
N ALA A 228 -1.77 15.82 -6.67
CA ALA A 228 -2.32 15.60 -8.01
C ALA A 228 -2.39 14.10 -8.37
N SER A 229 -1.35 13.32 -8.05
CA SER A 229 -1.36 11.86 -8.28
C SER A 229 -2.37 11.11 -7.41
N ILE A 230 -2.62 11.59 -6.19
CA ILE A 230 -3.69 11.07 -5.33
C ILE A 230 -5.05 11.37 -5.97
N ALA A 231 -5.30 12.61 -6.38
CA ALA A 231 -6.55 13.00 -7.06
C ALA A 231 -6.79 12.14 -8.32
N GLU A 232 -5.78 11.98 -9.17
CA GLU A 232 -5.84 11.10 -10.35
C GLU A 232 -6.20 9.65 -9.98
N THR A 233 -5.61 9.12 -8.91
CA THR A 233 -5.85 7.75 -8.43
C THR A 233 -7.28 7.58 -7.91
N LEU A 234 -7.77 8.53 -7.12
CA LEU A 234 -9.14 8.52 -6.58
C LEU A 234 -10.18 8.66 -7.71
N THR A 235 -9.94 9.56 -8.67
CA THR A 235 -10.80 9.71 -9.87
C THR A 235 -10.81 8.42 -10.69
N ARG A 236 -9.64 7.82 -10.95
CA ARG A 236 -9.54 6.53 -11.67
C ARG A 236 -10.37 5.45 -10.99
N ASP A 237 -10.34 5.39 -9.66
CA ASP A 237 -11.06 4.40 -8.86
C ASP A 237 -12.55 4.77 -8.66
N GLY A 238 -13.01 5.91 -9.21
CA GLY A 238 -14.41 6.26 -9.38
C GLY A 238 -14.95 7.36 -8.48
N ALA A 239 -14.13 7.97 -7.63
CA ALA A 239 -14.55 9.05 -6.75
C ALA A 239 -14.81 10.35 -7.52
N HIS A 240 -15.77 11.15 -7.05
CA HIS A 240 -15.86 12.57 -7.39
C HIS A 240 -14.88 13.34 -6.51
N VAL A 241 -13.87 13.97 -7.13
CA VAL A 241 -12.76 14.58 -6.40
C VAL A 241 -12.89 16.10 -6.39
N ILE A 242 -12.82 16.68 -5.21
CA ILE A 242 -12.61 18.10 -4.96
C ILE A 242 -11.13 18.30 -4.67
N LEU A 243 -10.48 19.05 -5.54
CA LEU A 243 -9.07 19.38 -5.44
C LEU A 243 -8.96 20.71 -4.71
N LEU A 244 -8.32 20.69 -3.55
CA LEU A 244 -8.14 21.85 -2.69
C LEU A 244 -6.67 22.26 -2.71
N ASP A 245 -6.39 23.52 -3.01
CA ASP A 245 -5.06 24.11 -2.85
C ASP A 245 -5.14 25.62 -2.63
N VAL A 246 -4.02 26.26 -2.30
CA VAL A 246 -3.98 27.69 -2.00
C VAL A 246 -4.36 28.54 -3.23
N PRO A 247 -4.91 29.76 -3.05
CA PRO A 247 -5.35 30.60 -4.18
C PRO A 247 -4.27 30.91 -5.23
N GLN A 248 -3.00 30.91 -4.83
CA GLN A 248 -1.86 31.18 -5.71
C GLN A 248 -1.70 30.11 -6.81
N THR A 249 -2.19 28.87 -6.58
CA THR A 249 -2.12 27.77 -7.54
C THR A 249 -3.46 27.54 -8.26
N ARG A 250 -4.40 28.50 -8.19
CA ARG A 250 -5.76 28.36 -8.75
C ARG A 250 -5.78 27.87 -10.20
N ASN A 251 -4.96 28.45 -11.07
CA ASN A 251 -4.95 28.09 -12.50
C ASN A 251 -4.55 26.62 -12.72
N GLU A 252 -3.56 26.12 -11.97
CA GLU A 252 -3.09 24.73 -12.06
C GLU A 252 -4.14 23.77 -11.49
N LEU A 253 -4.77 24.17 -10.40
CA LEU A 253 -5.85 23.46 -9.73
C LEU A 253 -7.08 23.31 -10.63
N GLU A 254 -7.55 24.41 -11.24
CA GLU A 254 -8.70 24.43 -12.15
C GLU A 254 -8.44 23.60 -13.42
N ALA A 255 -7.23 23.71 -14.00
CA ALA A 255 -6.85 22.91 -15.17
C ALA A 255 -6.86 21.41 -14.85
N LEU A 256 -6.33 21.02 -13.68
CA LEU A 256 -6.35 19.63 -13.23
C LEU A 256 -7.77 19.15 -12.93
N ALA A 257 -8.57 19.93 -12.19
CA ALA A 257 -9.95 19.60 -11.89
C ALA A 257 -10.77 19.37 -13.16
N SER A 258 -10.63 20.26 -14.15
CA SER A 258 -11.28 20.12 -15.46
C SER A 258 -10.88 18.82 -16.17
N ARG A 259 -9.58 18.49 -16.18
CA ARG A 259 -9.08 17.23 -16.77
C ARG A 259 -9.63 15.98 -16.08
N LEU A 260 -9.84 16.03 -14.77
CA LEU A 260 -10.35 14.91 -13.97
C LEU A 260 -11.88 14.86 -13.89
N GLY A 261 -12.59 15.88 -14.37
CA GLY A 261 -14.03 16.03 -14.14
C GLY A 261 -14.38 16.24 -12.65
N GLY A 262 -13.44 16.81 -11.89
CA GLY A 262 -13.58 17.17 -10.48
C GLY A 262 -13.94 18.65 -10.30
N GLN A 263 -13.85 19.11 -9.06
CA GLN A 263 -14.07 20.53 -8.69
C GLN A 263 -12.79 21.10 -8.08
N ALA A 264 -12.51 22.38 -8.36
CA ALA A 264 -11.39 23.10 -7.75
C ALA A 264 -11.91 23.96 -6.59
N LEU A 265 -11.24 23.88 -5.44
CA LEU A 265 -11.47 24.73 -4.28
C LEU A 265 -10.17 25.46 -3.92
N ALA A 266 -10.09 26.72 -4.32
CA ALA A 266 -8.96 27.58 -4.01
C ALA A 266 -9.09 28.14 -2.58
N LEU A 267 -8.45 27.49 -1.60
CA LEU A 267 -8.57 27.78 -0.17
C LEU A 267 -7.23 27.58 0.54
N ASP A 268 -6.84 28.53 1.39
CA ASP A 268 -5.75 28.32 2.35
C ASP A 268 -6.30 27.54 3.55
N ILE A 269 -5.83 26.31 3.74
CA ILE A 269 -6.27 25.43 4.83
C ILE A 269 -5.94 25.97 6.24
N CYS A 270 -5.05 26.96 6.34
CA CYS A 270 -4.69 27.59 7.61
C CYS A 270 -5.54 28.84 7.92
N SER A 271 -6.39 29.31 7.00
CA SER A 271 -7.21 30.49 7.25
C SER A 271 -8.27 30.22 8.31
N ALA A 272 -8.60 31.24 9.11
CA ALA A 272 -9.58 31.11 10.20
C ALA A 272 -10.99 30.73 9.70
N ASP A 273 -11.31 31.06 8.44
CA ASP A 273 -12.57 30.76 7.78
C ASP A 273 -12.54 29.50 6.91
N ALA A 274 -11.39 28.81 6.79
CA ALA A 274 -11.28 27.57 6.02
C ALA A 274 -12.31 26.49 6.40
N PRO A 275 -12.63 26.26 7.69
CA PRO A 275 -13.64 25.28 8.08
C PRO A 275 -15.03 25.63 7.54
N ALA A 276 -15.42 26.91 7.63
CA ALA A 276 -16.71 27.38 7.17
C ALA A 276 -16.82 27.30 5.65
N GLN A 277 -15.78 27.72 4.92
CA GLN A 277 -15.75 27.63 3.46
C GLN A 277 -15.77 26.18 2.97
N LEU A 278 -15.09 25.27 3.68
CA LEU A 278 -15.09 23.85 3.35
C LEU A 278 -16.49 23.24 3.51
N LEU A 279 -17.20 23.55 4.60
CA LEU A 279 -18.58 23.11 4.81
C LEU A 279 -19.55 23.67 3.76
N GLU A 280 -19.39 24.95 3.38
CA GLU A 280 -20.20 25.57 2.33
C GLU A 280 -20.06 24.84 0.99
N HIS A 281 -18.86 24.37 0.66
CA HIS A 281 -18.60 23.56 -0.54
C HIS A 281 -19.04 22.09 -0.41
N LEU A 282 -19.36 21.63 0.80
CA LEU A 282 -19.71 20.25 1.11
C LEU A 282 -21.07 20.14 1.82
N PRO A 283 -22.17 20.67 1.24
CA PRO A 283 -23.48 20.67 1.90
C PRO A 283 -24.01 19.26 2.17
N ASP A 284 -23.64 18.27 1.36
CA ASP A 284 -24.01 16.86 1.54
C ASP A 284 -22.91 16.03 2.25
N GLY A 285 -21.91 16.70 2.85
CA GLY A 285 -20.75 16.06 3.45
C GLY A 285 -19.75 15.48 2.44
N VAL A 286 -18.81 14.69 2.96
CA VAL A 286 -17.69 14.06 2.25
C VAL A 286 -17.48 12.62 2.74
N ASP A 287 -17.08 11.70 1.85
CA ASP A 287 -16.76 10.32 2.23
C ASP A 287 -15.27 10.15 2.58
N ILE A 288 -14.39 10.92 1.91
CA ILE A 288 -12.94 10.76 1.99
C ILE A 288 -12.27 12.14 2.09
N LEU A 289 -11.44 12.34 3.11
CA LEU A 289 -10.56 13.51 3.22
C LEU A 289 -9.11 13.05 3.21
N VAL A 290 -8.30 13.59 2.29
CA VAL A 290 -6.87 13.32 2.21
C VAL A 290 -6.08 14.58 2.53
N HIS A 291 -5.48 14.59 3.73
CA HIS A 291 -4.53 15.60 4.16
C HIS A 291 -3.17 15.37 3.50
N ASN A 292 -2.97 15.96 2.33
CA ASN A 292 -1.70 15.89 1.58
C ASN A 292 -0.94 17.22 1.58
N ALA A 293 -1.63 18.36 1.73
CA ALA A 293 -0.99 19.65 1.88
C ALA A 293 0.07 19.59 3.00
N GLY A 294 1.27 20.04 2.68
CA GLY A 294 2.37 20.02 3.62
C GLY A 294 3.54 20.86 3.13
N ILE A 295 4.27 21.45 4.08
CA ILE A 295 5.48 22.22 3.82
C ILE A 295 6.64 21.71 4.66
N THR A 296 7.85 22.00 4.20
CA THR A 296 9.08 21.85 4.98
C THR A 296 9.82 23.18 5.10
N ARG A 297 10.48 23.37 6.23
CA ARG A 297 11.28 24.55 6.59
C ARG A 297 12.53 24.09 7.33
N ASP A 298 13.42 23.45 6.58
CA ASP A 298 14.53 22.69 7.16
C ASP A 298 15.59 23.60 7.78
N LYS A 299 15.73 23.50 9.11
CA LYS A 299 16.81 24.06 9.91
C LYS A 299 17.14 23.11 11.05
N THR A 300 18.39 23.15 11.51
CA THR A 300 18.74 22.55 12.81
C THR A 300 17.95 23.25 13.91
N LEU A 301 17.49 22.53 14.93
CA LEU A 301 16.68 23.11 16.01
C LEU A 301 17.30 24.35 16.65
N VAL A 302 18.63 24.35 16.86
CA VAL A 302 19.37 25.50 17.42
C VAL A 302 19.30 26.77 16.56
N ASN A 303 19.06 26.63 15.25
CA ASN A 303 18.99 27.72 14.28
C ASN A 303 17.59 27.85 13.67
N MET A 304 16.56 27.29 14.32
CA MET A 304 15.20 27.29 13.79
C MET A 304 14.47 28.56 14.22
N PRO A 305 14.08 29.43 13.27
CA PRO A 305 13.22 30.56 13.57
C PRO A 305 11.84 30.09 14.05
N GLU A 306 11.20 30.88 14.92
CA GLU A 306 9.86 30.59 15.46
C GLU A 306 8.81 30.52 14.33
N ASP A 307 8.85 31.44 13.36
CA ASP A 307 7.92 31.46 12.22
C ASP A 307 8.06 30.22 11.32
N PHE A 308 9.25 29.63 11.24
CA PHE A 308 9.46 28.37 10.50
C PHE A 308 8.86 27.19 11.24
N TRP A 309 9.03 27.13 12.56
CA TRP A 309 8.42 26.12 13.42
C TRP A 309 6.89 26.21 13.35
N ASP A 310 6.34 27.40 13.59
CA ASP A 310 4.90 27.64 13.64
C ASP A 310 4.23 27.38 12.30
N SER A 311 4.82 27.80 11.18
CA SER A 311 4.23 27.56 9.86
C SER A 311 4.16 26.08 9.50
N VAL A 312 5.17 25.28 9.86
CA VAL A 312 5.16 23.83 9.65
C VAL A 312 4.07 23.17 10.48
N LEU A 313 3.92 23.54 11.76
CA LEU A 313 2.86 23.01 12.62
C LEU A 313 1.46 23.45 12.16
N ALA A 314 1.32 24.71 11.73
CA ALA A 314 0.06 25.25 11.23
C ALA A 314 -0.46 24.44 10.04
N VAL A 315 0.40 24.21 9.03
CA VAL A 315 0.02 23.51 7.80
C VAL A 315 -0.06 22.00 7.99
N ASN A 316 0.96 21.38 8.61
CA ASN A 316 1.10 19.92 8.59
C ASN A 316 0.32 19.20 9.69
N LEU A 317 -0.16 19.93 10.71
CA LEU A 317 -0.85 19.33 11.86
C LEU A 317 -2.13 20.08 12.25
N ASN A 318 -2.06 21.37 12.54
CA ASN A 318 -3.21 22.11 13.04
C ASN A 318 -4.35 22.17 12.01
N ALA A 319 -4.04 22.53 10.76
CA ALA A 319 -5.04 22.55 9.69
C ALA A 319 -5.72 21.16 9.50
N PRO A 320 -4.98 20.03 9.39
CA PRO A 320 -5.60 18.71 9.40
C PRO A 320 -6.54 18.44 10.58
N GLN A 321 -6.16 18.81 11.80
CA GLN A 321 -7.00 18.64 12.99
C GLN A 321 -8.29 19.44 12.90
N VAL A 322 -8.19 20.73 12.58
CA VAL A 322 -9.33 21.65 12.51
C VAL A 322 -10.30 21.24 11.41
N LEU A 323 -9.79 20.91 10.21
CA LEU A 323 -10.63 20.49 9.08
C LEU A 323 -11.30 19.13 9.32
N THR A 324 -10.60 18.18 9.97
CA THR A 324 -11.24 16.92 10.36
C THR A 324 -12.32 17.15 11.41
N GLN A 325 -12.05 17.97 12.43
CA GLN A 325 -13.00 18.22 13.51
C GLN A 325 -14.30 18.83 12.99
N VAL A 326 -14.23 19.87 12.15
CA VAL A 326 -15.43 20.52 11.61
C VAL A 326 -16.30 19.58 10.77
N LEU A 327 -15.68 18.64 10.05
CA LEU A 327 -16.40 17.65 9.24
C LEU A 327 -17.01 16.52 10.08
N LEU A 328 -16.45 16.23 11.25
CA LEU A 328 -17.04 15.27 12.20
C LEU A 328 -18.19 15.89 13.01
N ASP A 329 -18.16 17.20 13.22
CA ASP A 329 -19.19 17.94 13.97
C ASP A 329 -20.41 18.34 13.11
N ALA A 330 -20.27 18.32 11.78
CA ALA A 330 -21.31 18.66 10.81
C ALA A 330 -22.30 17.51 10.58
#